data_AF-A0A4R1RAJ2-F1
#
_entry.id   AF-A0A4R1RAJ2-F1
#
_cell.length_a   1.000
_cell.length_b   1.000
_cell.length_c   1.000
_cell.angle_alpha   90.00
_cell.angle_beta   90.00
_cell.angle_gamma   90.00
#
_symmetry.space_group_name_H-M   'P 1'
#
loop_
_entity.id
_entity.type
_entity.pdbx_description
1 polymer ?
#
loop_
_entity_poly.entity_id
_entity_poly.type
_entity_poly.pdbx_seq_one_letter_code
_entity_poly.pdbx_strand_id
1 'polypeptide(L)'
;MSKTGMVGFLCLIWVAIWAGPCLALDLGISPPDISIQISPGQTYQGEIFVFGSDRETTQVTIFKNDWFLTSAGAYQFLPMGTVKRSAAPWVTLQANRLSLAPKTGQRVQYTLKVPADASGSYWTALMFSTVPAAAPGNGRFQIAMSGRVAYIMRIDVNGSAPGRGSIERFHLNWDAKQQKIVAALRVKNSGESFVRFKGRLEIRDNRGRIVNVLSFGEGLILPGSAQEFRLQEYSFHFQPGYYVGLAVADLGDQSLKAVQTTFQVK
;
A
#
# COMPACT_ATOMS: atom_id res chain seq x y z
N MET A 1 -73.66 30.41 -22.22
CA MET A 1 -74.04 29.19 -21.44
C MET A 1 -72.77 28.35 -21.30
N SER A 2 -71.91 28.66 -20.33
CA SER A 2 -71.79 28.09 -18.97
C SER A 2 -71.05 26.75 -18.90
N LYS A 3 -70.13 26.67 -17.90
CA LYS A 3 -69.41 25.49 -17.35
C LYS A 3 -68.07 25.20 -18.06
N THR A 4 -66.91 25.01 -17.44
CA THR A 4 -66.44 24.75 -16.05
C THR A 4 -64.91 24.93 -16.14
N GLY A 5 -64.16 25.61 -15.28
CA GLY A 5 -63.90 25.30 -13.88
C GLY A 5 -62.87 24.18 -13.72
N MET A 6 -61.55 24.47 -13.79
CA MET A 6 -60.51 23.63 -13.18
C MET A 6 -59.24 24.44 -12.91
N VAL A 7 -59.10 24.92 -11.67
CA VAL A 7 -57.87 25.54 -11.15
C VAL A 7 -56.98 24.41 -10.63
N GLY A 8 -55.88 24.11 -11.33
CA GLY A 8 -54.85 23.17 -10.89
C GLY A 8 -53.74 23.93 -10.15
N PHE A 9 -53.71 23.83 -8.82
CA PHE A 9 -52.65 24.38 -7.98
C PHE A 9 -51.49 23.39 -7.92
N LEU A 10 -50.42 23.63 -8.68
CA LEU A 10 -49.21 22.80 -8.67
C LEU A 10 -48.27 23.29 -7.55
N CYS A 11 -48.28 22.58 -6.42
CA CYS A 11 -47.29 22.74 -5.35
C CYS A 11 -45.93 22.20 -5.79
N LEU A 12 -45.00 23.09 -6.15
CA LEU A 12 -43.58 22.75 -6.35
C LEU A 12 -42.91 22.56 -4.98
N ILE A 13 -42.72 21.30 -4.57
CA ILE A 13 -41.89 20.94 -3.41
C ILE A 13 -40.42 21.18 -3.78
N TRP A 14 -39.83 22.25 -3.25
CA TRP A 14 -38.39 22.48 -3.28
C TRP A 14 -37.70 21.53 -2.29
N VAL A 15 -37.18 20.41 -2.80
CA VAL A 15 -36.24 19.58 -2.04
C VAL A 15 -34.89 20.30 -2.02
N ALA A 16 -34.62 21.06 -0.96
CA ALA A 16 -33.29 21.58 -0.69
C ALA A 16 -32.37 20.41 -0.35
N ILE A 17 -31.60 19.95 -1.35
CA ILE A 17 -30.47 19.04 -1.13
C ILE A 17 -29.44 19.84 -0.33
N TRP A 18 -29.45 19.66 0.99
CA TRP A 18 -28.38 20.15 1.86
C TRP A 18 -27.12 19.32 1.55
N ALA A 19 -26.33 19.79 0.60
CA ALA A 19 -24.95 19.38 0.47
C ALA A 19 -24.22 19.89 1.72
N GLY A 20 -24.19 19.08 2.77
CA GLY A 20 -23.32 19.33 3.91
C GLY A 20 -21.88 19.51 3.39
N PRO A 21 -21.10 20.46 3.93
CA PRO A 21 -19.71 20.61 3.53
C PRO A 21 -19.00 19.27 3.76
N CYS A 22 -18.64 18.61 2.66
CA CYS A 22 -17.71 17.49 2.69
C CYS A 22 -16.39 18.06 3.21
N LEU A 23 -16.04 17.73 4.44
CA LEU A 23 -14.72 18.03 5.00
C LEU A 23 -13.72 17.10 4.29
N ALA A 24 -13.16 17.59 3.18
CA ALA A 24 -12.07 16.91 2.50
C ALA A 24 -10.80 17.05 3.35
N LEU A 25 -10.24 15.93 3.76
CA LEU A 25 -8.91 15.86 4.34
C LEU A 25 -7.88 16.07 3.22
N ASP A 26 -7.37 17.29 3.14
CA ASP A 26 -6.63 17.78 1.98
C ASP A 26 -5.14 17.91 2.33
N LEU A 27 -4.46 16.76 2.40
CA LEU A 27 -2.99 16.68 2.52
C LEU A 27 -2.50 15.68 1.49
N GLY A 28 -1.63 16.15 0.59
CA GLY A 28 -0.99 15.32 -0.43
C GLY A 28 0.52 15.50 -0.45
N ILE A 29 1.20 14.46 -0.91
CA ILE A 29 2.64 14.47 -1.17
C ILE A 29 2.95 13.92 -2.55
N SER A 30 4.04 14.37 -3.15
CA SER A 30 4.56 13.84 -4.39
C SER A 30 6.10 13.80 -4.39
N PRO A 31 6.74 12.68 -4.74
CA PRO A 31 6.12 11.36 -4.98
C PRO A 31 5.64 10.70 -3.67
N PRO A 32 4.81 9.63 -3.73
CA PRO A 32 4.33 8.93 -2.53
C PRO A 32 5.37 7.94 -1.94
N ASP A 33 6.31 7.48 -2.74
CA ASP A 33 7.40 6.61 -2.30
C ASP A 33 8.66 6.80 -3.15
N ILE A 34 9.77 6.23 -2.67
CA ILE A 34 11.04 6.19 -3.38
C ILE A 34 11.78 4.89 -3.10
N SER A 35 12.45 4.38 -4.13
CA SER A 35 13.45 3.30 -4.02
C SER A 35 14.82 3.85 -4.43
N ILE A 36 15.79 3.74 -3.54
CA ILE A 36 17.13 4.33 -3.69
C ILE A 36 18.15 3.20 -3.74
N GLN A 37 18.93 3.13 -4.82
CA GLN A 37 20.13 2.30 -4.90
C GLN A 37 21.35 3.17 -4.66
N ILE A 38 22.15 2.84 -3.66
CA ILE A 38 23.24 3.71 -3.21
C ILE A 38 24.39 2.90 -2.60
N SER A 39 25.63 3.31 -2.86
CA SER A 39 26.80 2.63 -2.31
C SER A 39 27.01 2.96 -0.82
N PRO A 40 27.64 2.08 -0.04
CA PRO A 40 27.99 2.37 1.35
C PRO A 40 28.76 3.69 1.49
N GLY A 41 28.49 4.43 2.55
CA GLY A 41 29.15 5.72 2.85
C GLY A 41 28.69 6.92 2.01
N GLN A 42 27.86 6.70 1.00
CA GLN A 42 27.39 7.77 0.12
C GLN A 42 26.19 8.51 0.71
N THR A 43 25.93 9.69 0.14
CA THR A 43 24.82 10.56 0.52
C THR A 43 23.89 10.77 -0.67
N TYR A 44 22.59 10.70 -0.42
CA TYR A 44 21.53 11.03 -1.36
C TYR A 44 20.76 12.26 -0.87
N GLN A 45 20.46 13.17 -1.79
CA GLN A 45 19.61 14.32 -1.53
C GLN A 45 18.32 14.17 -2.32
N GLY A 46 17.19 14.42 -1.67
CA GLY A 46 15.89 14.31 -2.30
C GLY A 46 14.93 15.39 -1.82
N GLU A 47 13.88 15.60 -2.59
CA GLU A 47 12.80 16.54 -2.27
C GLU A 47 11.44 15.85 -2.32
N ILE A 48 10.52 16.36 -1.51
CA ILE A 48 9.12 15.95 -1.49
C ILE A 48 8.27 17.21 -1.64
N PHE A 49 7.39 17.24 -2.63
CA PHE A 49 6.40 18.30 -2.75
C PHE A 49 5.21 17.98 -1.86
N VAL A 50 4.86 18.89 -0.95
CA VAL A 50 3.76 18.76 -0.01
C VAL A 50 2.74 19.85 -0.31
N PHE A 51 1.48 19.47 -0.44
CA PHE A 51 0.39 20.40 -0.68
C PHE A 51 -0.76 20.10 0.28
N GLY A 52 -1.45 21.17 0.68
CA GLY A 52 -2.52 21.14 1.68
C GLY A 52 -3.85 21.55 1.08
N SER A 53 -4.74 22.08 1.93
CA SER A 53 -6.09 22.46 1.52
C SER A 53 -6.16 23.58 0.48
N ASP A 54 -7.16 23.49 -0.39
CA ASP A 54 -7.52 24.60 -1.30
C ASP A 54 -8.23 25.78 -0.60
N ARG A 55 -8.65 25.62 0.67
CA ARG A 55 -9.50 26.61 1.37
C ARG A 55 -8.87 27.17 2.63
N GLU A 56 -8.10 26.38 3.35
CA GLU A 56 -7.59 26.75 4.68
C GLU A 56 -6.07 26.53 4.80
N THR A 57 -5.43 27.32 5.67
CA THR A 57 -4.01 27.12 5.97
C THR A 57 -3.82 25.77 6.68
N THR A 58 -2.96 24.92 6.14
CA THR A 58 -2.67 23.59 6.67
C THR A 58 -1.35 23.59 7.43
N GLN A 59 -1.40 23.34 8.73
CA GLN A 59 -0.20 23.11 9.56
C GLN A 59 0.21 21.64 9.48
N VAL A 60 1.45 21.36 9.09
CA VAL A 60 1.96 20.00 8.91
C VAL A 60 3.16 19.77 9.81
N THR A 61 3.18 18.66 10.53
CA THR A 61 4.38 18.16 11.23
C THR A 61 4.93 16.97 10.47
N ILE A 62 6.26 16.93 10.33
CA ILE A 62 7.01 15.89 9.63
C ILE A 62 7.87 15.16 10.65
N PHE A 63 7.74 13.84 10.70
CA PHE A 63 8.52 12.99 11.58
C PHE A 63 8.85 11.65 10.92
N LYS A 64 9.83 10.94 11.45
CA LYS A 64 10.33 9.68 10.88
C LYS A 64 9.73 8.51 11.64
N ASN A 65 9.21 7.53 10.91
CA ASN A 65 8.72 6.28 11.46
C ASN A 65 9.38 5.09 10.78
N ASP A 66 9.52 4.01 11.54
CA ASP A 66 9.75 2.70 10.95
C ASP A 66 8.42 2.14 10.43
N TRP A 67 8.50 1.08 9.64
CA TRP A 67 7.32 0.32 9.26
C TRP A 67 7.64 -1.14 9.06
N PHE A 68 6.62 -1.99 9.06
CA PHE A 68 6.71 -3.36 8.55
C PHE A 68 5.45 -3.69 7.75
N LEU A 69 5.50 -4.79 7.01
CA LEU A 69 4.33 -5.34 6.32
C LEU A 69 3.74 -6.46 7.16
N THR A 70 2.44 -6.40 7.41
CA THR A 70 1.70 -7.54 7.98
C THR A 70 1.76 -8.72 7.02
N SER A 71 1.33 -9.91 7.46
CA SER A 71 1.26 -11.10 6.59
C SER A 71 0.38 -10.88 5.36
N ALA A 72 -0.58 -9.97 5.41
CA ALA A 72 -1.46 -9.59 4.30
C ALA A 72 -0.90 -8.44 3.44
N GLY A 73 0.30 -7.93 3.73
CA GLY A 73 0.94 -6.86 2.96
C GLY A 73 0.51 -5.44 3.34
N ALA A 74 -0.20 -5.25 4.45
CA ALA A 74 -0.58 -3.91 4.92
C ALA A 74 0.57 -3.26 5.71
N TYR A 75 0.77 -1.96 5.54
CA TYR A 75 1.75 -1.19 6.32
C TYR A 75 1.31 -1.04 7.77
N GLN A 76 2.23 -1.30 8.68
CA GLN A 76 2.11 -0.91 10.08
C GLN A 76 3.27 0.02 10.42
N PHE A 77 2.95 1.25 10.81
CA PHE A 77 3.94 2.25 11.19
C PHE A 77 4.30 2.14 12.67
N LEU A 78 5.58 2.31 12.98
CA LEU A 78 6.18 2.17 14.30
C LEU A 78 7.07 3.39 14.60
N PRO A 79 7.34 3.69 15.88
CA PRO A 79 8.36 4.66 16.25
C PRO A 79 9.71 4.33 15.61
N MET A 80 10.51 5.35 15.30
CA MET A 80 11.85 5.13 14.74
C MET A 80 12.75 4.32 15.69
N GLY A 81 13.57 3.44 15.13
CA GLY A 81 14.48 2.57 15.88
C GLY A 81 13.83 1.29 16.42
N THR A 82 12.58 0.99 16.03
CA THR A 82 11.89 -0.25 16.41
C THR A 82 12.32 -1.43 15.55
N VAL A 83 12.59 -1.21 14.25
CA VAL A 83 12.99 -2.29 13.34
C VAL A 83 14.51 -2.33 13.16
N LYS A 84 15.08 -3.54 13.11
CA LYS A 84 16.53 -3.76 13.00
C LYS A 84 17.16 -3.07 11.78
N ARG A 85 16.43 -2.99 10.66
CA ARG A 85 16.90 -2.41 9.39
C ARG A 85 16.28 -1.03 9.11
N SER A 86 16.10 -0.23 10.16
CA SER A 86 15.61 1.15 10.05
C SER A 86 16.62 2.04 9.34
N ALA A 87 16.17 2.78 8.33
CA ALA A 87 16.90 3.89 7.72
C ALA A 87 16.56 5.25 8.36
N ALA A 88 15.68 5.31 9.37
CA ALA A 88 15.28 6.57 9.99
C ALA A 88 16.47 7.37 10.56
N PRO A 89 17.50 6.75 11.18
CA PRO A 89 18.68 7.48 11.64
C PRO A 89 19.51 8.11 10.52
N TRP A 90 19.38 7.60 9.29
CA TRP A 90 20.17 8.06 8.13
C TRP A 90 19.58 9.31 7.49
N VAL A 91 18.32 9.65 7.79
CA VAL A 91 17.61 10.76 7.18
C VAL A 91 17.65 12.02 8.06
N THR A 92 18.11 13.12 7.47
CA THR A 92 18.02 14.48 8.03
C THR A 92 17.04 15.30 7.21
N LEU A 93 16.07 15.94 7.86
CA LEU A 93 15.09 16.82 7.23
C LEU A 93 15.55 18.28 7.36
N GLN A 94 15.39 19.07 6.30
CA GLN A 94 15.65 20.52 6.38
C GLN A 94 14.60 21.23 7.23
N ALA A 95 13.36 20.75 7.21
CA ALA A 95 12.24 21.27 8.00
C ALA A 95 11.40 20.11 8.56
N ASN A 96 10.93 20.25 9.80
CA ASN A 96 10.04 19.29 10.46
C ASN A 96 8.62 19.85 10.68
N ARG A 97 8.38 21.12 10.30
CA ARG A 97 7.07 21.78 10.34
C ARG A 97 6.89 22.64 9.12
N LEU A 98 5.68 22.66 8.58
CA LEU A 98 5.27 23.50 7.45
C LEU A 98 3.96 24.21 7.77
N SER A 99 3.79 25.39 7.19
CA SER A 99 2.54 26.13 7.15
C SER A 99 2.20 26.39 5.69
N LEU A 100 1.24 25.63 5.17
CA LEU A 100 0.83 25.68 3.76
C LEU A 100 -0.39 26.59 3.64
N ALA A 101 -0.28 27.70 2.91
CA ALA A 101 -1.42 28.55 2.62
C ALA A 101 -2.41 27.85 1.64
N PRO A 102 -3.67 28.29 1.56
CA PRO A 102 -4.64 27.72 0.64
C PRO A 102 -4.13 27.68 -0.81
N LYS A 103 -4.34 26.57 -1.52
CA LYS A 103 -3.93 26.37 -2.93
C LYS A 103 -2.41 26.47 -3.17
N THR A 104 -1.61 26.28 -2.12
CA THR A 104 -0.14 26.31 -2.22
C THR A 104 0.47 24.96 -1.83
N GLY A 105 1.73 24.77 -2.22
CA GLY A 105 2.55 23.67 -1.76
C GLY A 105 3.99 24.09 -1.53
N GLN A 106 4.73 23.31 -0.77
CA GLN A 106 6.12 23.54 -0.42
C GLN A 106 6.96 22.30 -0.68
N ARG A 107 8.20 22.50 -1.12
CA ARG A 107 9.19 21.42 -1.24
C ARG A 107 9.92 21.25 0.09
N VAL A 108 9.99 20.02 0.58
CA VAL A 108 10.78 19.64 1.74
C VAL A 108 12.00 18.88 1.26
N GLN A 109 13.18 19.46 1.47
CA GLN A 109 14.44 18.77 1.18
C GLN A 109 14.82 17.85 2.34
N TYR A 110 15.43 16.72 1.99
CA TYR A 110 16.02 15.79 2.94
C TYR A 110 17.36 15.28 2.43
N THR A 111 18.19 14.84 3.36
CA THR A 111 19.46 14.17 3.09
C THR A 111 19.44 12.79 3.72
N LEU A 112 19.78 11.76 2.95
CA LEU A 112 19.97 10.39 3.39
C LEU A 112 21.47 10.06 3.34
N LYS A 113 22.10 9.82 4.50
CA LYS A 113 23.51 9.42 4.59
C LYS A 113 23.63 7.96 5.01
N VAL A 114 24.08 7.11 4.08
CA VAL A 114 24.23 5.68 4.35
C VAL A 114 25.56 5.41 5.07
N PRO A 115 25.57 4.61 6.15
CA PRO A 115 26.80 4.19 6.82
C PRO A 115 27.78 3.47 5.88
N ALA A 116 29.07 3.59 6.16
CA ALA A 116 30.12 2.96 5.33
C ALA A 116 30.14 1.43 5.44
N ASP A 117 29.60 0.88 6.52
CA ASP A 117 29.51 -0.54 6.84
C ASP A 117 28.12 -1.14 6.56
N ALA A 118 27.18 -0.35 6.02
CA ALA A 118 25.83 -0.81 5.75
C ALA A 118 25.80 -1.90 4.65
N SER A 119 24.98 -2.93 4.84
CA SER A 119 24.74 -3.98 3.85
C SER A 119 23.29 -4.49 3.87
N GLY A 120 22.79 -4.88 2.71
CA GLY A 120 21.42 -5.31 2.47
C GLY A 120 20.48 -4.13 2.19
N SER A 121 19.20 -4.35 2.47
CA SER A 121 18.17 -3.33 2.29
C SER A 121 17.72 -2.73 3.62
N TYR A 122 17.41 -1.44 3.62
CA TYR A 122 16.91 -0.68 4.77
C TYR A 122 15.68 0.13 4.37
N TRP A 123 14.87 0.52 5.34
CA TRP A 123 13.64 1.28 5.05
C TRP A 123 13.23 2.20 6.20
N THR A 124 12.47 3.21 5.86
CA THR A 124 11.84 4.15 6.79
C THR A 124 10.64 4.79 6.09
N ALA A 125 9.82 5.52 6.84
CA ALA A 125 8.83 6.42 6.29
C ALA A 125 9.03 7.84 6.86
N LEU A 126 8.73 8.85 6.03
CA LEU A 126 8.50 10.20 6.52
C LEU A 126 6.99 10.40 6.62
N MET A 127 6.51 10.67 7.83
CA MET A 127 5.10 10.87 8.13
C MET A 127 4.81 12.35 8.09
N PHE A 128 3.86 12.74 7.25
CA PHE A 128 3.31 14.09 7.18
C PHE A 128 1.96 14.06 7.85
N SER A 129 1.79 14.80 8.94
CA SER A 129 0.55 14.82 9.73
C SER A 129 0.03 16.24 9.84
N THR A 130 -1.24 16.46 9.49
CA THR A 130 -1.88 17.74 9.77
C THR A 130 -2.09 17.90 11.27
N VAL A 131 -1.94 19.13 11.74
CA VAL A 131 -2.30 19.52 13.10
C VAL A 131 -3.71 20.12 13.04
N PRO A 132 -4.71 19.54 13.73
CA PRO A 132 -6.05 20.11 13.77
C PRO A 132 -6.01 21.56 14.26
N ALA A 133 -6.74 22.46 13.59
CA ALA A 133 -6.93 23.81 14.10
C ALA A 133 -7.66 23.75 15.44
N ALA A 134 -7.28 24.60 16.39
CA ALA A 134 -8.00 24.74 17.65
C ALA A 134 -9.43 25.24 17.36
N ALA A 135 -10.44 24.51 17.82
CA ALA A 135 -11.83 24.92 17.70
C ALA A 135 -12.06 26.25 18.46
N PRO A 136 -12.72 27.25 17.87
CA PRO A 136 -13.29 28.36 18.63
C PRO A 136 -14.24 27.77 19.69
N GLY A 137 -14.07 28.13 20.96
CA GLY A 137 -14.73 27.55 22.14
C GLY A 137 -16.24 27.78 22.24
N ASN A 138 -16.99 27.52 21.16
CA ASN A 138 -18.39 27.95 21.00
C ASN A 138 -19.40 26.83 21.31
N GLY A 139 -19.03 25.84 22.14
CA GLY A 139 -19.94 24.80 22.63
C GLY A 139 -20.55 23.86 21.58
N ARG A 140 -20.12 23.93 20.31
CA ARG A 140 -20.51 22.99 19.25
C ARG A 140 -19.52 21.84 19.19
N PHE A 141 -20.02 20.61 19.10
CA PHE A 141 -19.22 19.42 18.85
C PHE A 141 -18.48 19.56 17.51
N GLN A 142 -17.18 19.79 17.56
CA GLN A 142 -16.32 19.82 16.37
C GLN A 142 -15.46 18.56 16.35
N ILE A 143 -15.60 17.78 15.28
CA ILE A 143 -14.75 16.61 15.04
C ILE A 143 -13.40 17.13 14.52
N ALA A 144 -12.36 17.00 15.34
CA ALA A 144 -10.99 17.28 14.90
C ALA A 144 -10.48 16.12 14.03
N MET A 145 -10.35 16.36 12.73
CA MET A 145 -9.79 15.39 11.78
C MET A 145 -8.31 15.72 11.54
N SER A 146 -7.42 14.74 11.69
CA SER A 146 -6.01 14.85 11.30
C SER A 146 -5.71 13.95 10.11
N GLY A 147 -5.19 14.52 9.03
CA GLY A 147 -4.72 13.80 7.87
C GLY A 147 -3.30 13.33 8.10
N ARG A 148 -3.01 12.09 7.69
CA ARG A 148 -1.65 11.56 7.76
C ARG A 148 -1.32 10.82 6.48
N VAL A 149 -0.21 11.20 5.86
CA VAL A 149 0.32 10.56 4.65
C VAL A 149 1.75 10.13 4.91
N ALA A 150 2.11 8.95 4.41
CA ALA A 150 3.43 8.38 4.56
C ALA A 150 4.19 8.44 3.24
N TYR A 151 5.38 9.01 3.26
CA TYR A 151 6.36 8.87 2.19
C TYR A 151 7.23 7.65 2.47
N ILE A 152 7.08 6.59 1.67
CA ILE A 152 7.79 5.33 1.90
C ILE A 152 9.18 5.38 1.26
N MET A 153 10.23 5.17 2.07
CA MET A 153 11.61 5.12 1.59
C MET A 153 12.15 3.70 1.67
N ARG A 154 12.65 3.18 0.55
CA ARG A 154 13.33 1.89 0.43
C ARG A 154 14.75 2.11 -0.06
N ILE A 155 15.73 1.57 0.65
CA ILE A 155 17.14 1.76 0.37
C ILE A 155 17.74 0.38 0.11
N ASP A 156 18.32 0.19 -1.07
CA ASP A 156 19.12 -0.97 -1.44
C ASP A 156 20.59 -0.55 -1.50
N VAL A 157 21.42 -1.13 -0.63
CA VAL A 157 22.85 -0.78 -0.60
C VAL A 157 23.60 -1.56 -1.68
N ASN A 158 24.36 -0.87 -2.54
CA ASN A 158 25.09 -1.51 -3.64
C ASN A 158 26.14 -2.50 -3.12
N GLY A 159 26.33 -3.60 -3.83
CA GLY A 159 27.27 -4.67 -3.44
C GLY A 159 26.73 -5.62 -2.36
N SER A 160 25.48 -5.43 -1.93
CA SER A 160 24.85 -6.31 -0.95
C SER A 160 24.49 -7.68 -1.51
N ALA A 161 24.49 -8.70 -0.65
CA ALA A 161 23.93 -10.00 -0.99
C ALA A 161 22.44 -9.86 -1.37
N PRO A 162 21.95 -10.57 -2.39
CA PRO A 162 20.57 -10.49 -2.82
C PRO A 162 19.60 -11.01 -1.75
N GLY A 163 18.32 -10.65 -1.90
CA GLY A 163 17.25 -11.30 -1.15
C GLY A 163 17.21 -12.80 -1.45
N ARG A 164 16.77 -13.62 -0.49
CA ARG A 164 16.67 -15.08 -0.65
C ARG A 164 15.25 -15.54 -0.41
N GLY A 165 14.47 -15.52 -1.47
CA GLY A 165 13.07 -15.94 -1.47
C GLY A 165 12.89 -17.47 -1.49
N SER A 166 11.90 -17.97 -0.76
CA SER A 166 11.45 -19.36 -0.84
C SER A 166 9.95 -19.46 -0.60
N ILE A 167 9.27 -20.34 -1.34
CA ILE A 167 7.87 -20.69 -1.04
C ILE A 167 7.88 -21.52 0.25
N GLU A 168 7.23 -21.00 1.29
CA GLU A 168 7.11 -21.66 2.59
C GLU A 168 5.83 -22.51 2.65
N ARG A 169 4.76 -22.05 1.99
CA ARG A 169 3.47 -22.74 2.00
C ARG A 169 2.64 -22.38 0.78
N PHE A 170 1.87 -23.35 0.29
CA PHE A 170 0.83 -23.13 -0.71
C PHE A 170 -0.45 -23.86 -0.29
N HIS A 171 -1.55 -23.12 -0.28
CA HIS A 171 -2.89 -23.65 -0.10
C HIS A 171 -3.74 -23.31 -1.31
N LEU A 172 -4.52 -24.28 -1.76
CA LEU A 172 -5.52 -24.10 -2.79
C LEU A 172 -6.71 -25.01 -2.47
N ASN A 173 -7.90 -24.44 -2.54
CA ASN A 173 -9.16 -25.16 -2.35
C ASN A 173 -10.24 -24.64 -3.31
N TRP A 174 -11.16 -25.53 -3.68
CA TRP A 174 -12.40 -25.18 -4.37
C TRP A 174 -13.51 -24.95 -3.34
N ASP A 175 -14.09 -23.76 -3.34
CA ASP A 175 -15.31 -23.46 -2.58
C ASP A 175 -16.53 -23.72 -3.47
N ALA A 176 -17.15 -24.89 -3.30
CA ALA A 176 -18.32 -25.30 -4.06
C ALA A 176 -19.57 -24.42 -3.79
N LYS A 177 -19.67 -23.78 -2.62
CA LYS A 177 -20.82 -22.92 -2.29
C LYS A 177 -20.73 -21.60 -3.05
N GLN A 178 -19.53 -21.05 -3.16
CA GLN A 178 -19.28 -19.77 -3.82
C GLN A 178 -18.80 -19.91 -5.26
N GLN A 179 -18.61 -21.15 -5.73
CA GLN A 179 -18.08 -21.46 -7.06
C GLN A 179 -16.77 -20.72 -7.36
N LYS A 180 -15.85 -20.71 -6.37
CA LYS A 180 -14.60 -19.96 -6.46
C LYS A 180 -13.39 -20.74 -5.97
N ILE A 181 -12.22 -20.37 -6.49
CA ILE A 181 -10.94 -20.89 -6.00
C ILE A 181 -10.43 -19.97 -4.88
N VAL A 182 -10.11 -20.58 -3.76
CA VAL A 182 -9.44 -19.92 -2.64
C VAL A 182 -8.01 -20.44 -2.61
N ALA A 183 -7.05 -19.56 -2.92
CA ALA A 183 -5.64 -19.92 -2.87
C ALA A 183 -4.80 -18.84 -2.19
N ALA A 184 -3.77 -19.29 -1.49
CA ALA A 184 -2.81 -18.46 -0.80
C ALA A 184 -1.40 -19.05 -0.94
N LEU A 185 -0.44 -18.20 -1.27
CA LEU A 185 0.97 -18.53 -1.42
C LEU A 185 1.78 -17.73 -0.40
N ARG A 186 2.39 -18.44 0.55
CA ARG A 186 3.26 -17.84 1.56
C ARG A 186 4.72 -17.94 1.12
N VAL A 187 5.38 -16.79 1.05
CA VAL A 187 6.78 -16.68 0.62
C VAL A 187 7.60 -16.01 1.72
N LYS A 188 8.76 -16.57 2.02
CA LYS A 188 9.71 -16.09 3.03
C LYS A 188 10.95 -15.51 2.37
N ASN A 189 11.46 -14.42 2.92
CA ASN A 189 12.76 -13.86 2.58
C ASN A 189 13.75 -14.13 3.71
N SER A 190 14.72 -15.02 3.46
CA SER A 190 15.81 -15.37 4.38
C SER A 190 17.13 -14.64 4.06
N GLY A 191 17.09 -13.68 3.15
CA GLY A 191 18.23 -12.87 2.74
C GLY A 191 18.30 -11.53 3.48
N GLU A 192 19.24 -10.71 3.03
CA GLU A 192 19.53 -9.40 3.62
C GLU A 192 18.96 -8.23 2.84
N SER A 193 18.63 -8.48 1.56
CA SER A 193 18.00 -7.50 0.69
C SER A 193 16.53 -7.84 0.42
N PHE A 194 15.75 -6.88 -0.08
CA PHE A 194 14.36 -7.11 -0.45
C PHE A 194 14.23 -8.24 -1.48
N VAL A 195 13.13 -8.98 -1.40
CA VAL A 195 12.68 -9.88 -2.46
C VAL A 195 11.47 -9.25 -3.12
N ARG A 196 11.53 -9.04 -4.44
CA ARG A 196 10.38 -8.64 -5.24
C ARG A 196 9.66 -9.90 -5.68
N PHE A 197 8.39 -10.01 -5.32
CA PHE A 197 7.55 -11.14 -5.65
C PHE A 197 6.65 -10.79 -6.82
N LYS A 198 6.53 -11.71 -7.77
CA LYS A 198 5.46 -11.74 -8.77
C LYS A 198 4.96 -13.17 -8.89
N GLY A 199 3.68 -13.39 -8.62
CA GLY A 199 3.12 -14.73 -8.54
C GLY A 199 1.95 -14.96 -9.46
N ARG A 200 1.84 -16.19 -9.96
CA ARG A 200 0.66 -16.68 -10.68
C ARG A 200 0.30 -18.10 -10.26
N LEU A 201 -0.96 -18.45 -10.46
CA LEU A 201 -1.51 -19.80 -10.31
C LEU A 201 -1.97 -20.28 -11.68
N GLU A 202 -1.32 -21.30 -12.21
CA GLU A 202 -1.76 -22.00 -13.42
C GLU A 202 -2.67 -23.15 -13.02
N ILE A 203 -3.87 -23.21 -13.59
CA ILE A 203 -4.82 -24.30 -13.39
C ILE A 203 -4.78 -25.18 -14.62
N ARG A 204 -4.53 -26.47 -14.41
CA ARG A 204 -4.38 -27.46 -15.48
C ARG A 204 -5.42 -28.57 -15.33
N ASP A 205 -5.98 -29.02 -16.44
CA ASP A 205 -6.86 -30.19 -16.46
C ASP A 205 -6.07 -31.50 -16.30
N ASN A 206 -6.79 -32.63 -16.26
CA ASN A 206 -6.20 -33.96 -16.17
C ASN A 206 -5.34 -34.37 -17.38
N ARG A 207 -5.36 -33.61 -18.48
CA ARG A 207 -4.49 -33.80 -19.65
C ARG A 207 -3.28 -32.88 -19.62
N GLY A 208 -3.10 -32.11 -18.53
CA GLY A 208 -2.01 -31.15 -18.36
C GLY A 208 -2.20 -29.84 -19.12
N ARG A 209 -3.35 -29.61 -19.76
CA ARG A 209 -3.63 -28.37 -20.50
C ARG A 209 -3.95 -27.26 -19.52
N ILE A 210 -3.35 -26.09 -19.70
CA ILE A 210 -3.68 -24.90 -18.90
C ILE A 210 -5.08 -24.45 -19.30
N VAL A 211 -6.01 -24.51 -18.35
CA VAL A 211 -7.40 -24.06 -18.51
C VAL A 211 -7.63 -22.66 -17.95
N ASN A 212 -6.75 -22.20 -17.05
CA ASN A 212 -6.82 -20.84 -16.49
C ASN A 212 -5.47 -20.41 -15.88
N VAL A 213 -5.23 -19.10 -15.77
CA VAL A 213 -4.07 -18.51 -15.10
C VAL A 213 -4.55 -17.33 -14.24
N LEU A 214 -4.34 -17.43 -12.93
CA LEU A 214 -4.75 -16.41 -11.95
C LEU A 214 -3.53 -15.69 -11.39
N SER A 215 -3.69 -14.42 -11.03
CA SER A 215 -2.59 -13.63 -10.46
C SER A 215 -2.64 -13.66 -8.94
N PHE A 216 -1.51 -13.99 -8.31
CA PHE A 216 -1.28 -13.69 -6.89
C PHE A 216 -0.85 -12.22 -6.68
N GLY A 217 -0.70 -11.47 -7.77
CA GLY A 217 -0.22 -10.10 -7.77
C GLY A 217 1.29 -10.01 -7.63
N GLU A 218 1.71 -8.82 -7.24
CA GLU A 218 3.11 -8.46 -7.02
C GLU A 218 3.26 -7.89 -5.61
N GLY A 219 4.47 -7.94 -5.06
CA GLY A 219 4.76 -7.32 -3.77
C GLY A 219 6.22 -7.37 -3.37
N LEU A 220 6.49 -6.86 -2.18
CA LEU A 220 7.84 -6.77 -1.63
C LEU A 220 7.92 -7.53 -0.31
N ILE A 221 8.89 -8.43 -0.18
CA ILE A 221 9.11 -9.20 1.04
C ILE A 221 10.37 -8.67 1.72
N LEU A 222 10.18 -8.13 2.93
CA LEU A 222 11.26 -7.54 3.73
C LEU A 222 12.29 -8.59 4.17
N PRO A 223 13.58 -8.23 4.33
CA PRO A 223 14.58 -9.11 4.91
C PRO A 223 14.13 -9.73 6.24
N GLY A 224 14.20 -11.05 6.34
CA GLY A 224 13.82 -11.80 7.55
C GLY A 224 12.30 -11.96 7.77
N SER A 225 11.45 -11.49 6.85
CA SER A 225 10.00 -11.61 6.95
C SER A 225 9.41 -12.65 5.99
N ALA A 226 8.11 -12.91 6.15
CA ALA A 226 7.33 -13.71 5.23
C ALA A 226 5.98 -13.05 4.98
N GLN A 227 5.51 -13.14 3.74
CA GLN A 227 4.26 -12.54 3.28
C GLN A 227 3.38 -13.60 2.63
N GLU A 228 2.07 -13.46 2.78
CA GLU A 228 1.08 -14.32 2.16
C GLU A 228 0.33 -13.56 1.07
N PHE A 229 0.43 -14.07 -0.16
CA PHE A 229 -0.24 -13.55 -1.33
C PHE A 229 -1.49 -14.37 -1.60
N ARG A 230 -2.65 -13.72 -1.62
CA ARG A 230 -3.94 -14.36 -1.84
C ARG A 230 -4.48 -13.94 -3.20
N LEU A 231 -5.22 -14.83 -3.85
CA LEU A 231 -5.97 -14.43 -5.03
C LEU A 231 -6.97 -13.35 -4.65
N GLN A 232 -7.00 -12.28 -5.43
CA GLN A 232 -8.15 -11.37 -5.42
C GLN A 232 -9.35 -12.14 -5.99
N GLU A 233 -10.56 -11.84 -5.53
CA GLU A 233 -11.71 -12.69 -5.83
C GLU A 233 -11.96 -12.81 -7.33
N TYR A 234 -11.97 -14.05 -7.83
CA TYR A 234 -12.32 -14.35 -9.20
C TYR A 234 -13.33 -15.50 -9.22
N SER A 235 -14.52 -15.23 -9.76
CA SER A 235 -15.53 -16.25 -10.02
C SER A 235 -15.28 -16.86 -11.39
N PHE A 236 -15.15 -18.19 -11.44
CA PHE A 236 -14.99 -18.91 -12.69
C PHE A 236 -15.86 -20.16 -12.69
N HIS A 237 -16.38 -20.49 -13.86
CA HIS A 237 -17.06 -21.74 -14.08
C HIS A 237 -16.04 -22.81 -14.49
N PHE A 238 -15.83 -23.79 -13.62
CA PHE A 238 -15.06 -24.99 -13.94
C PHE A 238 -16.03 -26.12 -14.28
N GLN A 239 -15.64 -26.97 -15.22
CA GLN A 239 -16.35 -28.23 -15.43
C GLN A 239 -16.05 -29.17 -14.25
N PRO A 240 -16.99 -30.05 -13.87
CA PRO A 240 -16.70 -31.09 -12.88
C PRO A 240 -15.49 -31.94 -13.32
N GLY A 241 -14.55 -32.17 -12.40
CA GLY A 241 -13.32 -32.88 -12.72
C GLY A 241 -12.17 -32.65 -11.74
N TYR A 242 -11.05 -33.31 -12.02
CA TYR A 242 -9.80 -33.17 -11.28
C TYR A 242 -8.87 -32.18 -11.99
N TYR A 243 -8.28 -31.30 -11.20
CA TYR A 243 -7.40 -30.23 -11.66
C TYR A 243 -6.11 -30.21 -10.86
N VAL A 244 -5.04 -29.73 -11.50
CA VAL A 244 -3.77 -29.39 -10.87
C VAL A 244 -3.66 -27.87 -10.79
N GLY A 245 -3.43 -27.34 -9.59
CA GLY A 245 -3.04 -25.94 -9.40
C GLY A 245 -1.53 -25.85 -9.21
N LEU A 246 -0.84 -25.18 -10.13
CA LEU A 246 0.60 -24.91 -10.09
C LEU A 246 0.83 -23.44 -9.74
N ALA A 247 1.25 -23.17 -8.50
CA ALA A 247 1.69 -21.85 -8.09
C ALA A 247 3.12 -21.62 -8.56
N VAL A 248 3.35 -20.53 -9.30
CA VAL A 248 4.65 -20.10 -9.82
C VAL A 248 4.98 -18.74 -9.22
N ALA A 249 6.17 -18.61 -8.65
CA ALA A 249 6.68 -17.40 -8.05
C ALA A 249 8.00 -16.99 -8.72
N ASP A 250 8.01 -15.78 -9.25
CA ASP A 250 9.22 -15.04 -9.57
C ASP A 250 9.64 -14.25 -8.32
N LEU A 251 10.85 -14.52 -7.83
CA LEU A 251 11.39 -13.93 -6.59
C LEU A 251 12.60 -13.03 -6.89
N GLY A 252 12.79 -12.63 -8.15
CA GLY A 252 13.95 -11.84 -8.59
C GLY A 252 15.26 -12.63 -8.65
N ASP A 253 15.20 -13.95 -8.56
CA ASP A 253 16.31 -14.86 -8.83
C ASP A 253 16.33 -15.29 -10.31
N GLN A 254 17.39 -16.00 -10.72
CA GLN A 254 17.54 -16.47 -12.11
C GLN A 254 16.55 -17.60 -12.48
N SER A 255 15.79 -18.13 -11.51
CA SER A 255 14.93 -19.29 -11.71
C SER A 255 13.59 -19.15 -11.01
N LEU A 256 12.49 -19.36 -11.72
CA LEU A 256 11.16 -19.41 -11.11
C LEU A 256 11.04 -20.55 -10.10
N LYS A 257 10.35 -20.29 -8.98
CA LYS A 257 9.99 -21.32 -8.00
C LYS A 257 8.56 -21.76 -8.23
N ALA A 258 8.29 -23.04 -8.10
CA ALA A 258 6.95 -23.55 -8.27
C ALA A 258 6.60 -24.64 -7.25
N VAL A 259 5.32 -24.73 -6.92
CA VAL A 259 4.72 -25.78 -6.09
C VAL A 259 3.34 -26.10 -6.63
N GLN A 260 2.94 -27.37 -6.58
CA GLN A 260 1.64 -27.79 -7.09
C GLN A 260 0.82 -28.54 -6.04
N THR A 261 -0.50 -28.49 -6.21
CA THR A 261 -1.45 -29.35 -5.51
C THR A 261 -2.60 -29.70 -6.44
N THR A 262 -3.42 -30.67 -6.05
CA THR A 262 -4.61 -31.10 -6.80
C THR A 262 -5.88 -30.65 -6.09
N PHE A 263 -6.93 -30.39 -6.86
CA PHE A 263 -8.26 -30.14 -6.34
C PHE A 263 -9.33 -30.75 -7.24
N GLN A 264 -10.53 -30.96 -6.69
CA GLN A 264 -11.66 -31.50 -7.41
C GLN A 264 -12.80 -30.49 -7.44
N VAL A 265 -13.36 -30.29 -8.63
CA VAL A 265 -14.62 -29.59 -8.85
C VAL A 265 -15.70 -30.66 -8.95
N LYS A 266 -16.74 -30.53 -8.12
CA LYS A 266 -17.89 -31.44 -8.09
C LYS A 266 -19.05 -30.82 -8.84
#